data_AF-A0A534DDW0-F1
#
_entry.id   AF-A0A534DDW0-F1
#
_cell.length_a   1.000
_cell.length_b   1.000
_cell.length_c   1.000
_cell.angle_alpha   90.00
_cell.angle_beta   90.00
_cell.angle_gamma   90.00
#
_symmetry.space_group_name_H-M   'P 1'
#
loop_
_entity.id
_entity.type
_entity.pdbx_description
1 polymer ?
#
loop_
_entity_poly.entity_id
_entity_poly.type
_entity_poly.pdbx_seq_one_letter_code
_entity_poly.pdbx_strand_id
1 'polypeptide(L)'
;MTLRVAFLHAARRDFEDAAVWYEERRSGLSAEFRAEVDAAVALAAEQPLRFPRKHKDIRCVRVRRFPYSVFFLQEESRIVGGEPRTNDR
;
A
#
# COMPACT_ATOMS: atom_id res chain seq x y z
N MET A 1 9.32 -4.19 -12.54
CA MET A 1 8.70 -2.86 -12.40
C MET A 1 8.57 -2.58 -10.91
N THR A 2 9.22 -1.54 -10.40
CA THR A 2 9.16 -1.16 -8.98
C THR A 2 7.97 -0.23 -8.76
N LEU A 3 6.94 -0.72 -8.08
CA LEU A 3 5.76 0.06 -7.73
C LEU A 3 5.98 0.76 -6.40
N ARG A 4 5.79 2.09 -6.37
CA ARG A 4 5.79 2.85 -5.13
C ARG A 4 4.44 2.73 -4.45
N VAL A 5 4.42 2.00 -3.35
CA VAL A 5 3.28 1.94 -2.44
C VAL A 5 3.42 3.10 -1.47
N ALA A 6 2.62 4.15 -1.68
CA ALA A 6 2.55 5.27 -0.76
C ALA A 6 1.36 5.06 0.20
N PHE A 7 1.66 4.80 1.47
CA PHE A 7 0.64 4.85 2.52
C PHE A 7 0.42 6.31 2.92
N LEU A 8 -0.81 6.81 2.80
CA LEU A 8 -1.17 8.10 3.40
C LEU A 8 -0.96 8.00 4.92
N HIS A 9 -0.45 9.06 5.58
CA HIS A 9 -0.27 9.06 7.03
C HIS A 9 -1.56 8.70 7.80
N ALA A 10 -2.71 9.16 7.30
CA ALA A 10 -4.03 8.78 7.83
C ALA A 10 -4.29 7.26 7.72
N ALA A 11 -3.89 6.63 6.61
CA ALA A 11 -4.03 5.19 6.40
C ALA A 11 -3.07 4.37 7.27
N ARG A 12 -1.89 4.89 7.61
CA ARG A 12 -0.96 4.22 8.55
C ARG A 12 -1.57 4.13 9.94
N ARG A 13 -2.13 5.24 10.44
CA ARG A 13 -2.75 5.29 11.77
C ARG A 13 -4.01 4.43 11.85
N ASP A 14 -4.84 4.47 10.81
CA ASP A 14 -6.03 3.61 10.70
C ASP A 14 -5.64 2.12 10.64
N PHE A 15 -4.57 1.79 9.92
CA PHE A 15 -4.04 0.42 9.89
C PHE A 15 -3.54 -0.06 11.26
N GLU A 16 -2.86 0.81 12.02
CA GLU A 16 -2.37 0.46 13.36
C GLU A 16 -3.52 0.28 14.34
N ASP A 17 -4.51 1.16 14.31
CA ASP A 17 -5.71 1.05 15.13
C ASP A 17 -6.50 -0.23 14.81
N ALA A 18 -6.64 -0.54 13.52
CA ALA A 18 -7.26 -1.78 13.07
C ALA A 18 -6.50 -3.03 13.55
N ALA A 19 -5.16 -3.01 13.48
CA ALA A 19 -4.34 -4.13 13.92
C ALA A 19 -4.50 -4.40 15.43
N VAL A 20 -4.56 -3.34 16.24
CA VAL A 20 -4.84 -3.44 17.69
C VAL A 20 -6.24 -4.00 17.91
N TRP A 21 -7.25 -3.43 17.26
CA TRP A 21 -8.64 -3.88 17.39
C TRP A 21 -8.81 -5.37 17.02
N TYR A 22 -8.11 -5.85 15.99
CA TYR A 22 -8.15 -7.26 15.59
C TYR A 22 -7.42 -8.18 16.58
N GLU A 23 -6.28 -7.76 17.14
CA GLU A 23 -5.57 -8.51 18.18
C GLU A 23 -6.44 -8.69 19.44
N GLU A 24 -7.12 -7.63 19.86
CA GLU A 24 -8.02 -7.67 21.02
C GLU A 24 -9.21 -8.63 20.80
N ARG A 25 -9.65 -8.80 19.55
CA ARG A 25 -10.74 -9.73 19.22
C ARG A 25 -10.29 -11.19 19.24
N ARG A 26 -9.08 -11.49 18.79
CA ARG A 26 -8.50 -12.83 18.80
C ARG A 26 -6.99 -12.73 18.63
N SER A 27 -6.29 -13.42 19.52
CA SER A 27 -4.83 -13.50 19.43
C SER A 27 -4.38 -14.06 18.08
N GLY A 28 -3.45 -13.36 17.43
CA GLY A 28 -2.87 -13.69 16.12
C GLY A 28 -3.57 -13.06 14.92
N LEU A 29 -4.69 -12.36 15.11
CA LEU A 29 -5.45 -11.78 14.00
C LEU A 29 -4.78 -10.53 13.42
N SER A 30 -3.95 -9.84 14.21
CA SER A 30 -3.07 -8.76 13.72
C SER A 30 -2.04 -9.26 12.71
N ALA A 31 -1.47 -10.45 12.94
CA ALA A 31 -0.51 -11.09 12.05
C ALA A 31 -1.19 -11.55 10.76
N GLU A 32 -2.39 -12.13 10.86
CA GLU A 32 -3.20 -12.49 9.68
C GLU A 32 -3.57 -11.24 8.86
N PHE A 33 -3.96 -10.15 9.52
CA PHE A 33 -4.26 -8.88 8.86
C PHE A 33 -3.05 -8.33 8.10
N ARG A 34 -1.88 -8.32 8.74
CA ARG A 34 -0.64 -7.84 8.14
C ARG A 34 -0.19 -8.70 6.96
N ALA A 35 -0.31 -10.02 7.07
CA ALA A 35 0.00 -10.95 5.99
C ALA A 35 -0.94 -10.78 4.79
N GLU A 36 -2.24 -10.58 5.03
CA GLU A 36 -3.22 -10.34 3.96
C GLU A 36 -2.99 -9.01 3.23
N VAL A 37 -2.60 -7.97 3.97
CA VAL A 37 -2.24 -6.68 3.37
C VAL A 37 -0.95 -6.79 2.56
N ASP A 38 0.06 -7.50 3.07
CA ASP A 38 1.32 -7.75 2.35
C ASP A 38 1.07 -8.54 1.06
N ALA A 39 0.25 -9.60 1.11
CA ALA A 39 -0.16 -10.36 -0.07
C ALA A 39 -0.91 -9.50 -1.10
N ALA A 40 -1.78 -8.58 -0.65
CA ALA A 40 -2.46 -7.64 -1.53
C ALA A 40 -1.47 -6.67 -2.21
N VAL A 41 -0.49 -6.17 -1.45
CA VAL A 41 0.58 -5.31 -1.97
C VAL A 41 1.46 -6.04 -2.96
N ALA A 42 1.89 -7.27 -2.65
CA ALA A 42 2.68 -8.11 -3.54
C ALA A 42 1.93 -8.37 -4.85
N LEU A 43 0.65 -8.71 -4.77
CA LEU A 43 -0.18 -8.93 -5.96
C LEU A 43 -0.34 -7.65 -6.80
N ALA A 44 -0.51 -6.50 -6.15
CA ALA A 44 -0.50 -5.20 -6.83
C ALA A 44 0.86 -4.91 -7.47
N ALA A 45 1.96 -5.33 -6.84
CA ALA A 45 3.32 -5.17 -7.33
C ALA A 45 3.62 -6.04 -8.56
N GLU A 46 3.19 -7.30 -8.52
CA GLU A 46 3.41 -8.28 -9.59
C GLU A 46 2.49 -8.02 -10.79
N GLN A 47 1.23 -7.63 -10.54
CA GLN A 47 0.20 -7.52 -11.57
C GLN A 47 -0.62 -6.21 -11.47
N PRO A 48 0.02 -5.04 -11.55
CA PRO A 48 -0.66 -3.75 -11.38
C PRO A 48 -1.78 -3.53 -12.40
N LEU A 49 -1.59 -3.99 -13.64
CA LEU A 49 -2.53 -3.83 -14.75
C LEU A 49 -3.80 -4.67 -14.59
N ARG A 50 -3.78 -5.68 -13.70
CA ARG A 50 -4.91 -6.58 -13.46
C ARG A 50 -6.02 -5.92 -12.65
N PHE A 51 -5.71 -4.83 -11.95
CA PHE A 51 -6.67 -4.11 -11.12
C PHE A 51 -7.29 -2.94 -11.88
N PRO A 52 -8.62 -2.72 -11.79
CA PRO A 52 -9.26 -1.61 -12.47
C PRO A 52 -8.78 -0.28 -11.90
N ARG A 53 -8.60 0.69 -12.80
CA ARG A 53 -8.27 2.08 -12.46
C ARG A 53 -9.53 2.75 -11.91
N LYS A 54 -9.48 3.23 -10.66
CA LYS A 54 -10.60 3.91 -9.99
C LYS A 54 -10.65 5.39 -10.37
N HIS A 55 -9.51 6.08 -10.28
CA HIS A 55 -9.42 7.51 -10.54
C HIS A 55 -8.03 7.90 -11.03
N LYS A 56 -7.93 8.59 -12.18
CA LYS A 56 -6.64 8.90 -12.84
C LYS A 56 -5.76 7.65 -12.94
N ASP A 57 -4.61 7.61 -12.26
CA ASP A 57 -3.70 6.46 -12.22
C ASP A 57 -3.85 5.60 -10.94
N ILE A 58 -4.79 5.96 -10.07
CA ILE A 58 -5.03 5.26 -8.80
C ILE A 58 -5.76 3.95 -9.09
N ARG A 59 -5.14 2.85 -8.67
CA ARG A 59 -5.71 1.50 -8.66
C ARG A 59 -5.92 1.07 -7.21
N CYS A 60 -6.82 0.12 -7.02
CA CYS A 60 -7.08 -0.46 -5.71
C CYS A 60 -7.09 -1.99 -5.76
N VAL A 61 -6.48 -2.61 -4.78
CA VAL A 61 -6.59 -4.04 -4.50
C VAL A 61 -7.35 -4.22 -3.19
N ARG A 62 -8.35 -5.09 -3.20
CA ARG A 62 -9.13 -5.42 -2.00
C ARG A 62 -8.40 -6.50 -1.22
N VAL A 63 -8.27 -6.29 0.09
CA VAL A 63 -7.79 -7.31 1.02
C VAL A 63 -8.89 -8.37 1.14
N ARG A 64 -8.57 -9.65 0.93
CA ARG A 64 -9.60 -10.68 0.74
C ARG A 64 -10.36 -10.98 2.03
N ARG A 65 -9.62 -11.13 3.15
CA ARG A 65 -10.21 -11.52 4.45
C ARG A 65 -10.69 -10.34 5.30
N PHE A 66 -10.37 -9.11 4.90
CA PHE A 66 -10.63 -7.93 5.71
C PHE A 66 -11.34 -6.86 4.87
N PRO A 67 -12.21 -6.03 5.47
CA PRO A 67 -12.93 -4.96 4.76
C PRO A 67 -12.03 -3.76 4.41
N TYR A 68 -10.78 -4.00 4.02
CA TYR A 68 -9.77 -3.00 3.69
C TYR A 68 -9.41 -3.05 2.20
N SER A 69 -8.99 -1.91 1.66
CA SER A 69 -8.48 -1.80 0.29
C SER A 69 -7.18 -1.02 0.29
N VAL A 70 -6.18 -1.55 -0.43
CA VAL A 70 -4.90 -0.88 -0.64
C VAL A 70 -4.98 -0.10 -1.94
N PHE A 71 -4.79 1.22 -1.85
CA PHE A 71 -4.71 2.10 -3.01
C PHE A 71 -3.24 2.27 -3.41
N PHE A 72 -2.95 2.17 -4.70
CA PHE A 72 -1.60 2.30 -5.23
C PHE A 72 -1.62 3.04 -6.56
N LEU A 73 -0.48 3.65 -6.88
CA LEU A 73 -0.23 4.33 -8.15
C LEU A 73 0.73 3.48 -8.98
N GLN A 74 0.46 3.37 -10.28
CA GLN A 74 1.39 2.75 -11.20
C GLN A 74 2.42 3.79 -11.63
N GLU A 75 3.39 4.05 -10.75
CA GLU A 75 4.48 4.97 -11.10
C GLU A 75 5.43 4.28 -12.07
N GLU A 76 5.53 4.81 -13.29
CA GLU A 76 6.55 4.42 -14.27
C GLU A 76 7.89 4.98 -13.80
N SER A 77 8.54 4.29 -12.85
CA SER A 77 9.85 4.59 -12.26
C SER A 77 10.33 6.04 -12.45
N ARG A 78 9.70 7.02 -11.80
CA ARG A 78 10.37 8.30 -11.65
C ARG A 78 11.26 8.19 -10.44
N ILE A 79 12.52 7.83 -10.67
CA ILE A 79 13.58 7.98 -9.68
C ILE A 79 13.45 9.41 -9.15
N VAL A 80 12.95 9.57 -7.92
CA VAL A 80 13.09 10.84 -7.21
C VAL A 80 14.50 10.75 -6.70
N GLY A 81 15.44 11.08 -7.60
CA GLY A 81 16.77 11.46 -7.19
C GLY A 81 16.56 12.62 -6.23
N GLY A 82 16.82 12.37 -4.95
CA GLY A 82 17.17 13.44 -4.05
C GLY A 82 18.22 14.28 -4.78
N GLU A 83 17.92 15.57 -4.87
CA GLU A 83 18.63 16.56 -5.66
C GLU A 83 20.15 16.32 -5.67
N PRO A 84 20.83 16.30 -6.83
CA PRO A 84 22.19 16.78 -6.82
C PRO A 84 22.08 18.25 -6.44
N ARG A 85 22.51 18.60 -5.23
CA ARG A 85 22.88 19.99 -4.94
C ARG A 85 24.06 20.33 -5.84
N THR A 86 23.77 20.68 -7.09
CA THR A 86 24.73 21.33 -7.95
C THR A 86 24.78 22.77 -7.48
N ASN A 87 25.90 23.06 -6.82
CA ASN A 87 26.43 24.39 -6.60
C ASN A 87 26.24 25.28 -7.85
N ASP A 88 25.44 26.34 -7.71
CA ASP A 88 25.57 27.56 -8.51
C ASP A 88 25.31 28.76 -7.60
N ARG A 89 26.36 29.20 -6.89
CA ARG A 89 26.97 30.54 -6.96
C ARG A 89 27.89 30.79 -5.78
#